data_AF-A0A540NGV7-F1
#
_entry.id   AF-A0A540NGV7-F1
#
_cell.length_a   1.000
_cell.length_b   1.000
_cell.length_c   1.000
_cell.angle_alpha   90.00
_cell.angle_beta   90.00
_cell.angle_gamma   90.00
#
_symmetry.space_group_name_H-M   'P 1'
#
loop_
_entity.id
_entity.type
_entity.pdbx_description
1 polymer ?
#
loop_
_entity_poly.entity_id
_entity_poly.type
_entity_poly.pdbx_seq_one_letter_code
_entity_poly.pdbx_strand_id
1 'polypeptide(L)'
;MAGSGTVFSSALEGMNHVKSESGEMLAKPFLDVCKHLLPVLDKFGAAFAPVKSDIGNNISRLDSKYSSSPSEFNLLYSIVRVEIEAKTAKSSSSCTNALLWLTRAMDYLVELFRNLHDNPDWPMSKACSEAYAKTLKKSHNWLASSSFSVGIKLAPERKKFMDILGGETPELNSDMGKFCTNFSPLLEENHKFLVGFFVFAQRSFVRICIIWFKFCVFNLFAGLCWNGRFESLMHVLNEICL
;
A
#
# COMPACT_ATOMS: atom_id res chain seq x y z
N MET A 1 -18.26 -2.60 26.67
CA MET A 1 -16.91 -2.00 26.76
C MET A 1 -16.26 -2.14 25.40
N ALA A 2 -16.31 -1.10 24.57
CA ALA A 2 -15.57 -1.04 23.32
C ALA A 2 -14.21 -0.41 23.63
N GLY A 3 -13.12 -1.03 23.19
CA GLY A 3 -11.75 -0.66 23.56
C GLY A 3 -11.44 0.81 23.28
N SER A 4 -10.82 1.48 24.25
CA SER A 4 -10.44 2.89 24.28
C SER A 4 -9.22 3.20 23.40
N GLY A 5 -9.27 2.85 22.12
CA GLY A 5 -8.15 3.01 21.19
C GLY A 5 -8.52 3.70 19.89
N THR A 6 -7.60 4.50 19.36
CA THR A 6 -7.67 5.05 18.00
C THR A 6 -7.50 3.94 16.95
N VAL A 7 -7.77 4.24 15.67
CA VAL A 7 -7.53 3.32 14.55
C VAL A 7 -6.06 2.87 14.41
N PHE A 8 -5.13 3.57 15.05
CA PHE A 8 -3.70 3.24 15.03
C PHE A 8 -3.26 2.33 16.18
N SER A 9 -4.10 2.12 17.21
CA SER A 9 -3.71 1.44 18.45
C SER A 9 -3.13 0.04 18.21
N SER A 10 -3.80 -0.78 17.39
CA SER A 10 -3.32 -2.14 17.10
C SER A 10 -2.02 -2.14 16.29
N ALA A 11 -1.86 -1.18 15.37
CA ALA A 11 -0.63 -1.05 14.61
C ALA A 11 0.54 -0.58 15.49
N LEU A 12 0.30 0.39 16.37
CA LEU A 12 1.28 0.90 17.33
C LEU A 12 1.75 -0.20 18.28
N GLU A 13 0.83 -0.99 18.81
CA GLU A 13 1.18 -2.12 19.67
C GLU A 13 1.95 -3.19 18.89
N GLY A 14 1.48 -3.56 17.69
CA GLY A 14 2.16 -4.54 16.86
C GLY A 14 3.60 -4.16 16.49
N MET A 15 3.90 -2.86 16.34
CA MET A 15 5.25 -2.38 16.04
C MET A 15 6.28 -2.74 17.13
N ASN A 16 5.85 -2.87 18.39
CA ASN A 16 6.72 -3.27 19.50
C ASN A 16 7.27 -4.70 19.33
N HIS A 17 6.64 -5.50 18.47
CA HIS A 17 6.98 -6.91 18.25
C HIS A 17 7.55 -7.18 16.86
N VAL A 18 7.83 -6.15 16.06
CA VAL A 18 8.35 -6.33 14.69
C VAL A 18 9.78 -6.85 14.65
N LYS A 19 10.55 -6.62 15.72
CA LYS A 19 11.96 -7.00 15.81
C LYS A 19 12.16 -8.19 16.74
N SER A 20 13.06 -9.09 16.35
CA SER A 20 13.63 -10.10 17.27
C SER A 20 14.51 -9.44 18.33
N GLU A 21 14.95 -10.23 19.32
CA GLU A 21 15.95 -9.80 20.30
C GLU A 21 17.29 -9.37 19.63
N SER A 22 17.64 -9.96 18.49
CA SER A 22 18.80 -9.60 17.66
C SER A 22 18.57 -8.35 16.79
N GLY A 23 17.38 -7.75 16.80
CA GLY A 23 17.04 -6.59 15.99
C GLY A 23 16.66 -6.90 14.53
N GLU A 24 16.44 -8.16 14.20
CA GLU A 24 16.05 -8.60 12.85
C GLU A 24 14.54 -8.48 12.63
N MET A 25 14.12 -8.16 11.41
CA MET A 25 12.70 -7.98 11.12
C MET A 25 11.97 -9.33 11.00
N LEU A 26 11.00 -9.54 11.89
CA LEU A 26 10.15 -10.73 11.91
C LEU A 26 9.05 -10.59 10.85
N ALA A 27 8.86 -11.64 10.03
CA ALA A 27 7.92 -11.62 8.91
C ALA A 27 6.48 -11.44 9.40
N LYS A 28 6.05 -12.28 10.33
CA LYS A 28 4.66 -12.32 10.78
C LYS A 28 4.23 -11.03 11.50
N PRO A 29 4.95 -10.54 12.53
CA PRO A 29 4.64 -9.25 13.15
C PRO A 29 4.62 -8.06 12.18
N PHE A 30 5.58 -7.96 11.24
CA PHE A 30 5.58 -6.88 10.25
C PHE A 30 4.32 -6.91 9.36
N LEU A 31 3.95 -8.10 8.88
CA LEU A 31 2.76 -8.28 8.04
C LEU A 31 1.48 -7.97 8.80
N ASP A 32 1.41 -8.32 10.09
CA ASP A 32 0.23 -8.07 10.91
C ASP A 32 0.06 -6.55 11.21
N VAL A 33 1.16 -5.79 11.40
CA VAL A 33 1.12 -4.32 11.41
C VAL A 33 0.55 -3.76 10.11
N CYS A 34 0.98 -4.26 8.95
CA CYS A 34 0.45 -3.82 7.66
C CYS A 34 -1.06 -4.15 7.51
N LYS A 35 -1.51 -5.30 8.02
CA LYS A 35 -2.92 -5.70 8.00
C LYS A 35 -3.82 -4.78 8.81
N HIS A 36 -3.33 -4.22 9.91
CA HIS A 36 -4.09 -3.28 10.73
C HIS A 36 -4.48 -2.00 9.97
N LEU A 37 -3.85 -1.69 8.84
CA LEU A 37 -4.22 -0.57 7.99
C LEU A 37 -5.30 -0.90 6.96
N LEU A 38 -5.58 -2.18 6.67
CA LEU A 38 -6.61 -2.57 5.70
C LEU A 38 -8.02 -2.07 6.09
N PRO A 39 -8.45 -2.15 7.37
CA PRO A 39 -9.72 -1.57 7.79
C PRO A 39 -9.78 -0.06 7.63
N VAL A 40 -8.65 0.65 7.74
CA VAL A 40 -8.58 2.10 7.48
C VAL A 40 -8.80 2.38 5.99
N LEU A 41 -8.37 1.50 5.10
CA LEU A 41 -8.62 1.64 3.67
C LEU A 41 -10.09 1.43 3.28
N ASP A 42 -10.82 0.56 4.00
CA ASP A 42 -12.26 0.36 3.80
C ASP A 42 -13.06 1.65 4.02
N LYS A 43 -12.55 2.49 4.92
CA LYS A 43 -13.16 3.76 5.28
C LYS A 43 -13.10 4.82 4.18
N PHE A 44 -12.17 4.69 3.23
CA PHE A 44 -12.12 5.58 2.06
C PHE A 44 -13.24 5.29 1.03
N GLY A 45 -13.97 4.19 1.20
CA GLY A 45 -15.09 3.81 0.34
C GLY A 45 -14.67 3.06 -0.93
N ALA A 46 -15.64 2.78 -1.80
CA ALA A 46 -15.48 1.88 -2.94
C ALA A 46 -14.37 2.31 -3.93
N ALA A 47 -14.08 3.62 -4.03
CA ALA A 47 -13.02 4.14 -4.89
C ALA A 47 -11.62 3.63 -4.51
N PHE A 48 -11.41 3.23 -3.25
CA PHE A 48 -10.13 2.71 -2.74
C PHE A 48 -10.08 1.18 -2.69
N ALA A 49 -11.15 0.47 -3.06
CA ALA A 49 -11.18 -0.99 -3.07
C ALA A 49 -10.04 -1.62 -3.91
N PRO A 50 -9.64 -1.08 -5.08
CA PRO A 50 -8.49 -1.61 -5.81
C PRO A 50 -7.16 -1.45 -5.06
N VAL A 51 -6.99 -0.36 -4.32
CA VAL A 51 -5.78 -0.11 -3.51
C VAL A 51 -5.71 -1.09 -2.34
N LYS A 52 -6.84 -1.28 -1.65
CA LYS A 52 -6.96 -2.30 -0.60
C LYS A 52 -6.65 -3.69 -1.13
N SER A 53 -7.18 -4.05 -2.30
CA SER A 53 -6.95 -5.35 -2.91
C SER A 53 -5.47 -5.57 -3.24
N ASP A 54 -4.78 -4.58 -3.77
CA ASP A 54 -3.34 -4.69 -4.05
C ASP A 54 -2.51 -4.92 -2.78
N ILE A 55 -2.71 -4.10 -1.75
CA ILE A 55 -2.03 -4.26 -0.46
C ILE A 55 -2.35 -5.62 0.16
N GLY A 56 -3.63 -6.01 0.18
CA GLY A 56 -4.08 -7.30 0.69
C GLY A 56 -3.46 -8.48 -0.06
N ASN A 57 -3.35 -8.42 -1.39
CA ASN A 57 -2.75 -9.46 -2.20
C ASN A 57 -1.23 -9.58 -1.93
N ASN A 58 -0.53 -8.47 -1.77
CA ASN A 58 0.90 -8.47 -1.42
C ASN A 58 1.13 -9.08 -0.03
N ILE A 59 0.30 -8.71 0.95
CA ILE A 59 0.32 -9.30 2.30
C ILE A 59 0.05 -10.81 2.23
N SER A 60 -1.03 -11.23 1.55
CA SER A 60 -1.41 -12.65 1.45
C SER A 60 -0.33 -13.50 0.79
N ARG A 61 0.39 -12.96 -0.19
CA ARG A 61 1.52 -13.65 -0.83
C ARG A 61 2.65 -13.90 0.16
N LEU A 62 3.04 -12.88 0.92
CA LEU A 62 4.10 -12.99 1.93
C LEU A 62 3.68 -13.92 3.08
N ASP A 63 2.43 -13.82 3.56
CA ASP A 63 1.88 -14.64 4.64
C ASP A 63 1.78 -16.11 4.21
N SER A 64 1.45 -16.37 2.94
CA SER A 64 1.44 -17.73 2.35
C SER A 64 2.85 -18.32 2.29
N LYS A 65 3.87 -17.52 1.93
CA LYS A 65 5.26 -17.96 1.95
C LYS A 65 5.74 -18.25 3.37
N TYR A 66 5.44 -17.37 4.33
CA TYR A 66 5.68 -17.62 5.76
C TYR A 66 5.05 -18.94 6.20
N SER A 67 3.77 -19.16 5.89
CA SER A 67 3.01 -20.33 6.31
C SER A 67 3.52 -21.64 5.70
N SER A 68 4.25 -21.59 4.58
CA SER A 68 4.84 -22.79 3.95
C SER A 68 5.96 -23.41 4.78
N SER A 69 6.67 -22.61 5.58
CA SER A 69 7.74 -23.07 6.49
C SER A 69 8.03 -21.96 7.51
N PRO A 70 7.26 -21.87 8.62
CA PRO A 70 7.41 -20.78 9.58
C PRO A 70 8.79 -20.69 10.23
N SER A 71 9.49 -21.81 10.41
CA SER A 71 10.86 -21.84 10.94
C SER A 71 11.87 -21.23 9.96
N GLU A 72 11.74 -21.52 8.67
CA GLU A 72 12.61 -21.01 7.60
C GLU A 72 12.32 -19.53 7.27
N PHE A 73 11.04 -19.16 7.29
CA PHE A 73 10.55 -17.85 6.87
C PHE A 73 10.17 -16.94 8.05
N ASN A 74 10.68 -17.23 9.25
CA ASN A 74 10.44 -16.41 10.45
C ASN A 74 10.92 -14.96 10.27
N LEU A 75 12.04 -14.77 9.58
CA LEU A 75 12.59 -13.45 9.26
C LEU A 75 12.04 -12.96 7.92
N LEU A 76 11.62 -11.69 7.86
CA LEU A 76 11.07 -11.11 6.63
C LEU A 76 12.06 -11.22 5.46
N TYR A 77 13.34 -11.04 5.74
CA TYR A 77 14.38 -11.03 4.73
C TYR A 77 14.84 -12.42 4.31
N SER A 78 14.53 -13.50 5.05
CA SER A 78 14.81 -14.87 4.56
C SER A 78 13.90 -15.22 3.37
N ILE A 79 12.66 -14.72 3.36
CA ILE A 79 11.73 -14.85 2.22
C ILE A 79 12.33 -14.28 0.93
N VAL A 80 13.04 -13.15 1.02
CA VAL A 80 13.66 -12.51 -0.15
C VAL A 80 14.94 -13.22 -0.55
N ARG A 81 15.79 -13.61 0.42
CA ARG A 81 17.07 -14.28 0.14
C ARG A 81 16.88 -15.58 -0.64
N VAL A 82 15.90 -16.40 -0.29
CA VAL A 82 15.63 -17.66 -1.01
C VAL A 82 15.24 -17.41 -2.48
N GLU A 83 14.50 -16.33 -2.77
CA GLU A 83 14.15 -15.98 -4.15
C GLU A 83 15.33 -15.38 -4.93
N ILE A 84 16.26 -14.72 -4.25
CA ILE A 84 17.51 -14.24 -4.87
C ILE A 84 18.39 -15.42 -5.26
N GLU A 85 18.61 -16.36 -4.33
CA GLU A 85 19.39 -17.58 -4.57
C GLU A 85 18.79 -18.41 -5.70
N ALA A 86 17.46 -18.52 -5.75
CA ALA A 86 16.72 -19.19 -6.81
C ALA A 86 16.63 -18.37 -8.12
N LYS A 87 17.13 -17.14 -8.16
CA LYS A 87 17.02 -16.19 -9.29
C LYS A 87 15.58 -15.88 -9.73
N THR A 88 14.61 -16.00 -8.82
CA THR A 88 13.19 -15.73 -9.06
C THR A 88 12.71 -14.39 -8.49
N ALA A 89 13.55 -13.70 -7.70
CA ALA A 89 13.20 -12.45 -7.01
C ALA A 89 12.62 -11.35 -7.92
N LYS A 90 13.05 -11.28 -9.19
CA LYS A 90 12.58 -10.27 -10.17
C LYS A 90 11.27 -10.61 -10.86
N SER A 91 10.67 -11.78 -10.60
CA SER A 91 9.36 -12.14 -11.14
C SER A 91 8.27 -11.19 -10.63
N SER A 92 7.26 -10.89 -11.45
CA SER A 92 6.08 -10.14 -10.99
C SER A 92 5.26 -10.89 -9.94
N SER A 93 5.37 -12.22 -9.92
CA SER A 93 4.73 -13.10 -8.94
C SER A 93 5.59 -13.38 -7.70
N SER A 94 6.81 -12.84 -7.60
CA SER A 94 7.70 -13.10 -6.46
C SER A 94 7.19 -12.45 -5.16
N CYS A 95 7.62 -13.00 -4.03
CA CYS A 95 7.44 -12.41 -2.70
C CYS A 95 8.28 -11.15 -2.54
N THR A 96 9.45 -11.10 -3.18
CA THR A 96 10.33 -9.93 -3.23
C THR A 96 9.61 -8.73 -3.86
N ASN A 97 8.93 -8.94 -5.01
CA ASN A 97 8.11 -7.91 -5.63
C ASN A 97 6.93 -7.52 -4.74
N ALA A 98 6.28 -8.48 -4.07
CA ALA A 98 5.20 -8.17 -3.13
C ALA A 98 5.68 -7.32 -1.94
N LEU A 99 6.86 -7.60 -1.37
CA LEU A 99 7.43 -6.80 -0.29
C LEU A 99 7.79 -5.39 -0.77
N LEU A 100 8.32 -5.26 -1.99
CA LEU A 100 8.61 -3.96 -2.60
C LEU A 100 7.35 -3.09 -2.73
N TRP A 101 6.28 -3.64 -3.31
CA TRP A 101 5.03 -2.89 -3.49
C TRP A 101 4.30 -2.63 -2.18
N LEU A 102 4.33 -3.60 -1.25
CA LEU A 102 3.80 -3.40 0.09
C LEU A 102 4.52 -2.24 0.80
N THR A 103 5.86 -2.24 0.80
CA THR A 103 6.66 -1.18 1.43
C THR A 103 6.34 0.19 0.83
N ARG A 104 6.28 0.30 -0.51
CA ARG A 104 5.92 1.55 -1.20
C ARG A 104 4.50 2.03 -0.90
N ALA A 105 3.54 1.11 -0.76
CA ALA A 105 2.18 1.44 -0.37
C ALA A 105 2.11 1.92 1.09
N MET A 106 2.88 1.31 1.98
CA MET A 106 3.01 1.75 3.37
C MET A 106 3.67 3.13 3.47
N ASP A 107 4.69 3.44 2.65
CA ASP A 107 5.28 4.79 2.58
C ASP A 107 4.22 5.84 2.26
N TYR A 108 3.36 5.56 1.27
CA TYR A 108 2.28 6.46 0.88
C TYR A 108 1.31 6.73 2.04
N LEU A 109 0.90 5.68 2.77
CA LEU A 109 0.00 5.83 3.92
C LEU A 109 0.66 6.61 5.06
N VAL A 110 1.91 6.32 5.36
CA VAL A 110 2.69 7.05 6.36
C VAL A 110 2.80 8.53 5.99
N GLU A 111 3.09 8.86 4.73
CA GLU A 111 3.17 10.25 4.28
C GLU A 111 1.81 10.94 4.22
N LEU A 112 0.74 10.23 3.84
CA LEU A 112 -0.63 10.75 3.90
C LEU A 112 -1.01 11.13 5.34
N PHE A 113 -0.79 10.23 6.29
CA PHE A 113 -1.09 10.49 7.70
C PHE A 113 -0.22 11.62 8.26
N ARG A 114 1.06 11.69 7.87
CA ARG A 114 1.94 12.80 8.22
C ARG A 114 1.41 14.14 7.68
N ASN A 115 0.99 14.18 6.42
CA ASN A 115 0.40 15.38 5.84
C ASN A 115 -0.89 15.80 6.56
N LEU A 116 -1.75 14.85 6.93
CA LEU A 116 -2.98 15.12 7.68
C LEU A 116 -2.68 15.64 9.10
N HIS A 117 -1.70 15.07 9.78
CA HIS A 117 -1.25 15.48 11.12
C HIS A 117 -0.61 16.88 11.11
N ASP A 118 0.36 17.11 10.22
CA ASP A 118 1.18 18.33 10.22
C ASP A 118 0.46 19.53 9.58
N ASN A 119 -0.57 19.27 8.76
CA ASN A 119 -1.27 20.31 8.00
C ASN A 119 -2.79 20.20 8.22
N PRO A 120 -3.33 20.73 9.34
CA PRO A 120 -4.75 20.66 9.66
C PRO A 120 -5.64 21.35 8.60
N ASP A 121 -5.12 22.40 7.95
CA ASP A 121 -5.87 23.19 6.98
C ASP A 121 -5.83 22.63 5.55
N TRP A 122 -5.07 21.56 5.29
CA TRP A 122 -4.96 21.02 3.94
C TRP A 122 -6.22 20.23 3.54
N PRO A 123 -6.76 20.47 2.32
CA PRO A 123 -7.80 19.61 1.77
C PRO A 123 -7.24 18.21 1.51
N MET A 124 -8.12 17.20 1.59
CA MET A 124 -7.75 15.79 1.38
C MET A 124 -7.01 15.56 0.05
N SER A 125 -7.47 16.21 -1.03
CA SER A 125 -6.86 16.11 -2.35
C SER A 125 -5.39 16.52 -2.36
N LYS A 126 -5.04 17.58 -1.63
CA LYS A 126 -3.66 18.06 -1.48
C LYS A 126 -2.84 17.07 -0.66
N ALA A 127 -3.33 16.65 0.51
CA ALA A 127 -2.63 15.71 1.39
C ALA A 127 -2.24 14.40 0.66
N CYS A 128 -3.17 13.82 -0.09
CA CYS A 128 -2.91 12.64 -0.91
C CYS A 128 -1.97 12.91 -2.10
N SER A 129 -2.14 14.03 -2.80
CA SER A 129 -1.33 14.33 -4.00
C SER A 129 0.13 14.57 -3.65
N GLU A 130 0.40 15.29 -2.55
CA GLU A 130 1.76 15.49 -2.03
C GLU A 130 2.37 14.17 -1.54
N ALA A 131 1.60 13.35 -0.82
CA ALA A 131 2.04 12.02 -0.40
C ALA A 131 2.41 11.13 -1.60
N TYR A 132 1.59 11.15 -2.64
CA TYR A 132 1.84 10.41 -3.89
C TYR A 132 3.09 10.90 -4.61
N ALA A 133 3.26 12.22 -4.73
CA ALA A 133 4.41 12.82 -5.38
C ALA A 133 5.73 12.40 -4.72
N LYS A 134 5.76 12.35 -3.39
CA LYS A 134 6.95 11.97 -2.61
C LYS A 134 7.25 10.46 -2.63
N THR A 135 6.23 9.62 -2.82
CA THR A 135 6.34 8.16 -2.63
C THR A 135 6.16 7.37 -3.94
N LEU A 136 4.92 7.08 -4.32
CA LEU A 136 4.56 6.15 -5.39
C LEU A 136 4.82 6.68 -6.80
N LYS A 137 4.80 8.01 -7.01
CA LYS A 137 4.89 8.63 -8.34
C LYS A 137 6.11 8.16 -9.14
N LYS A 138 7.27 8.05 -8.50
CA LYS A 138 8.52 7.58 -9.14
C LYS A 138 8.49 6.11 -9.59
N SER A 139 7.59 5.31 -9.02
CA SER A 139 7.46 3.87 -9.26
C SER A 139 6.32 3.54 -10.23
N HIS A 140 5.39 4.46 -10.42
CA HIS A 140 4.24 4.34 -11.31
C HIS A 140 4.62 4.76 -12.74
N ASN A 141 4.13 4.02 -13.73
CA ASN A 141 4.16 4.47 -15.12
C ASN A 141 3.07 5.55 -15.36
N TRP A 142 3.07 6.16 -16.54
CA TRP A 142 2.14 7.25 -16.87
C TRP A 142 0.67 6.84 -16.72
N LEU A 143 0.32 5.59 -17.03
CA LEU A 143 -1.04 5.08 -16.91
C LEU A 143 -1.44 4.98 -15.43
N ALA A 144 -0.56 4.45 -14.58
CA ALA A 144 -0.79 4.33 -13.14
C ALA A 144 -0.88 5.71 -12.46
N SER A 145 -0.05 6.66 -12.89
CA SER A 145 -0.12 8.05 -12.44
C SER A 145 -1.40 8.75 -12.87
N SER A 146 -1.89 8.46 -14.08
CA SER A 146 -3.16 9.00 -14.58
C SER A 146 -4.34 8.44 -13.80
N SER A 147 -4.38 7.13 -13.53
CA SER A 147 -5.40 6.51 -12.68
C SER A 147 -5.43 7.13 -11.29
N PHE A 148 -4.27 7.32 -10.65
CA PHE A 148 -4.20 7.99 -9.35
C PHE A 148 -4.79 9.41 -9.39
N SER A 149 -4.46 10.19 -10.43
CA SER A 149 -4.95 11.57 -10.59
C SER A 149 -6.47 11.65 -10.77
N VAL A 150 -7.09 10.62 -11.33
CA VAL A 150 -8.56 10.51 -11.39
C VAL A 150 -9.11 10.05 -10.04
N GLY A 151 -8.48 9.07 -9.39
CA GLY A 151 -8.92 8.55 -8.10
C GLY A 151 -8.90 9.55 -6.97
N ILE A 152 -7.94 10.46 -6.96
CA ILE A 152 -7.90 11.49 -5.91
C ILE A 152 -9.09 12.46 -6.00
N LYS A 153 -9.72 12.62 -7.17
CA LYS A 153 -10.95 13.41 -7.32
C LYS A 153 -12.16 12.75 -6.65
N LEU A 154 -12.07 11.45 -6.36
CA LEU A 154 -13.12 10.66 -5.69
C LEU A 154 -12.83 10.49 -4.18
N ALA A 155 -11.72 11.03 -3.68
CA ALA A 155 -11.44 10.97 -2.25
C ALA A 155 -12.47 11.79 -1.46
N PRO A 156 -12.82 11.35 -0.25
CA PRO A 156 -13.76 12.07 0.60
C PRO A 156 -13.21 13.44 1.00
N GLU A 157 -14.10 14.35 1.42
CA GLU A 157 -13.70 15.57 2.10
C GLU A 157 -12.89 15.26 3.37
N ARG A 158 -11.96 16.15 3.73
CA ARG A 158 -11.07 15.99 4.89
C ARG A 158 -11.87 15.69 6.16
N LYS A 159 -12.87 16.53 6.47
CA LYS A 159 -13.69 16.38 7.67
C LYS A 159 -14.31 14.98 7.74
N LYS A 160 -14.95 14.55 6.65
CA LYS A 160 -15.54 13.22 6.55
C LYS A 160 -14.50 12.12 6.77
N PHE A 161 -13.30 12.27 6.23
CA PHE A 161 -12.24 11.30 6.45
C PHE A 161 -11.78 11.23 7.91
N MET A 162 -11.52 12.39 8.52
CA MET A 162 -11.09 12.46 9.92
C MET A 162 -12.17 11.93 10.86
N ASP A 163 -13.45 12.23 10.60
CA ASP A 163 -14.59 11.65 11.32
C ASP A 163 -14.56 10.11 11.28
N ILE A 164 -14.17 9.53 10.14
CA ILE A 164 -14.08 8.07 10.01
C ILE A 164 -12.88 7.48 10.77
N LEU A 165 -11.80 8.23 10.96
CA LEU A 165 -10.67 7.82 11.81
C LEU A 165 -10.97 7.92 13.32
N GLY A 166 -12.14 8.44 13.70
CA GLY A 166 -12.56 8.66 15.09
C GLY A 166 -12.76 10.12 15.48
N GLY A 167 -12.66 11.05 14.52
CA GLY A 167 -12.75 12.49 14.74
C GLY A 167 -11.39 13.13 15.07
N GLU A 168 -11.30 14.45 14.95
CA GLU A 168 -10.08 15.21 15.26
C GLU A 168 -9.89 15.36 16.79
N THR A 169 -9.53 14.27 17.47
CA THR A 169 -9.23 14.28 18.91
C THR A 169 -7.72 14.41 19.17
N PRO A 170 -7.31 14.95 20.33
CA PRO A 170 -5.90 14.97 20.74
C PRO A 170 -5.25 13.58 20.72
N GLU A 171 -5.99 12.54 21.09
CA GLU A 171 -5.52 11.16 21.11
C GLU A 171 -5.27 10.62 19.70
N LEU A 172 -6.21 10.84 18.76
CA LEU A 172 -6.01 10.47 17.36
C LEU A 172 -4.80 11.17 16.78
N ASN A 173 -4.65 12.47 17.02
CA ASN A 173 -3.54 13.26 16.52
C ASN A 173 -2.20 12.73 17.07
N SER A 174 -2.11 12.50 18.38
CA SER A 174 -0.95 11.90 19.03
C SER A 174 -0.59 10.54 18.43
N ASP A 175 -1.57 9.63 18.31
CA ASP A 175 -1.33 8.28 17.82
C ASP A 175 -0.97 8.25 16.32
N MET A 176 -1.56 9.13 15.53
CA MET A 176 -1.19 9.32 14.12
C MET A 176 0.28 9.75 13.98
N GLY A 177 0.71 10.74 14.78
CA GLY A 177 2.10 11.19 14.82
C GLY A 177 3.08 10.08 15.26
N LYS A 178 2.72 9.32 16.31
CA LYS A 178 3.50 8.15 16.75
C LYS A 178 3.57 7.08 15.66
N PHE A 179 2.48 6.79 14.98
CA PHE A 179 2.44 5.80 13.91
C PHE A 179 3.42 6.19 12.79
N CYS A 180 3.36 7.45 12.34
CA CYS A 180 4.28 7.97 11.33
C CYS A 180 5.74 7.90 11.79
N THR A 181 6.03 8.20 13.06
CA THR A 181 7.37 8.19 13.63
C THR A 181 7.93 6.78 13.77
N ASN A 182 7.13 5.84 14.26
CA ASN A 182 7.57 4.49 14.61
C ASN A 182 7.61 3.55 13.40
N PHE A 183 6.74 3.74 12.41
CA PHE A 183 6.70 2.86 11.24
C PHE A 183 7.75 3.23 10.18
N SER A 184 8.09 4.52 10.06
CA SER A 184 9.03 4.99 9.02
C SER A 184 10.39 4.29 9.04
N PRO A 185 11.05 4.08 10.21
CA PRO A 185 12.33 3.38 10.27
C PRO A 185 12.25 1.92 9.80
N LEU A 186 11.13 1.24 10.05
CA LEU A 186 10.90 -0.13 9.59
C LEU A 186 10.81 -0.19 8.06
N LEU A 187 10.10 0.78 7.45
CA LEU A 187 10.02 0.89 5.99
C LEU A 187 11.37 1.27 5.38
N GLU A 188 12.13 2.16 6.02
CA GLU A 188 13.48 2.54 5.58
C GLU A 188 14.43 1.33 5.57
N GLU A 189 14.34 0.46 6.57
CA GLU A 189 15.11 -0.80 6.60
C GLU A 189 14.75 -1.71 5.42
N ASN A 190 13.45 -1.85 5.10
CA ASN A 190 13.02 -2.59 3.92
C ASN A 190 13.60 -1.99 2.63
N HIS A 191 13.57 -0.66 2.49
CA HIS A 191 14.21 -0.01 1.35
C HIS A 191 15.69 -0.30 1.29
N LYS A 192 16.45 -0.11 2.38
CA LYS A 192 17.88 -0.40 2.45
C LYS A 192 18.20 -1.84 2.05
N PHE A 193 17.43 -2.79 2.57
CA PHE A 193 17.57 -4.20 2.23
C PHE A 193 17.30 -4.45 0.74
N LEU A 194 16.18 -3.96 0.20
CA LEU A 194 15.81 -4.16 -1.20
C LEU A 194 16.73 -3.42 -2.20
N VAL A 195 17.33 -2.30 -1.80
CA VAL A 195 18.35 -1.55 -2.57
C VAL A 195 19.57 -2.41 -2.81
N GLY A 196 20.06 -3.09 -1.76
CA GLY A 196 21.27 -3.89 -1.80
C GLY A 196 21.26 -5.01 -2.85
N PHE A 197 20.08 -5.39 -3.34
CA PHE A 197 19.89 -6.50 -4.29
C PHE A 197 19.33 -6.07 -5.67
N PHE A 198 19.38 -4.77 -6.00
CA PHE A 198 18.98 -4.23 -7.32
C PHE A 198 17.53 -4.56 -7.75
N VAL A 199 16.57 -4.61 -6.82
CA VAL A 199 15.15 -4.89 -7.13
C VAL A 199 14.44 -3.65 -7.75
N PHE A 200 15.12 -2.53 -7.91
CA PHE A 200 14.52 -1.24 -8.33
C PHE A 200 13.86 -1.20 -9.72
N ALA A 201 14.19 -2.12 -10.62
CA ALA A 201 13.74 -2.04 -12.01
C ALA A 201 12.25 -2.37 -12.21
N GLN A 202 11.53 -2.87 -11.20
CA GLN A 202 10.09 -3.09 -11.30
C GLN A 202 9.33 -1.76 -11.19
N ARG A 203 9.15 -1.11 -12.34
CA ARG A 203 8.07 -0.15 -12.58
C ARG A 203 6.77 -0.93 -12.69
N SER A 204 5.65 -0.35 -12.27
CA SER A 204 4.33 -1.02 -12.36
C SER A 204 4.09 -1.52 -13.79
N PHE A 205 4.12 -2.84 -14.01
CA PHE A 205 3.48 -3.44 -15.17
C PHE A 205 2.01 -3.66 -14.82
N VAL A 206 1.22 -2.60 -15.04
CA VAL A 206 -0.18 -2.58 -15.53
C VAL A 206 -1.21 -3.55 -14.90
N ARG A 207 -1.00 -4.17 -13.73
CA ARG A 207 -2.08 -4.99 -13.12
C ARG A 207 -3.19 -4.12 -12.51
N ILE A 208 -2.85 -3.04 -11.81
CA ILE A 208 -3.84 -2.12 -11.22
C ILE A 208 -4.38 -1.14 -12.26
N CYS A 209 -3.56 -0.69 -13.22
CA CYS A 209 -4.03 0.22 -14.28
C CYS A 209 -5.18 -0.39 -15.08
N ILE A 210 -5.10 -1.67 -15.43
CA ILE A 210 -6.21 -2.34 -16.12
C ILE A 210 -7.44 -2.45 -15.23
N ILE A 211 -7.30 -2.70 -13.92
CA ILE A 211 -8.46 -2.83 -13.01
C ILE A 211 -9.08 -1.46 -12.70
N TRP A 212 -8.27 -0.44 -12.45
CA TRP A 212 -8.71 0.94 -12.20
C TRP A 212 -9.25 1.60 -13.48
N PHE A 213 -8.62 1.36 -14.64
CA PHE A 213 -9.14 1.78 -15.94
C PHE A 213 -10.42 1.00 -16.28
N LYS A 214 -10.49 -0.31 -16.06
CA LYS A 214 -11.74 -1.08 -16.19
C LYS A 214 -12.81 -0.53 -15.26
N PHE A 215 -12.53 -0.28 -13.98
CA PHE A 215 -13.54 0.20 -13.02
C PHE A 215 -13.97 1.65 -13.27
N CYS A 216 -13.05 2.56 -13.57
CA CYS A 216 -13.38 3.95 -13.90
C CYS A 216 -14.02 4.09 -15.27
N VAL A 217 -13.56 3.37 -16.30
CA VAL A 217 -14.23 3.38 -17.61
C VAL A 217 -15.59 2.71 -17.50
N PHE A 218 -15.74 1.61 -16.77
CA PHE A 218 -17.04 0.98 -16.57
C PHE A 218 -18.01 1.89 -15.81
N ASN A 219 -17.57 2.61 -14.76
CA ASN A 219 -18.45 3.53 -14.03
C ASN A 219 -18.66 4.90 -14.69
N LEU A 220 -17.71 5.43 -15.48
CA LEU A 220 -17.93 6.64 -16.29
C LEU A 220 -18.80 6.37 -17.52
N PHE A 221 -18.71 5.17 -18.11
CA PHE A 221 -19.37 4.83 -19.38
C PHE A 221 -20.53 3.85 -19.26
N ALA A 222 -20.91 3.39 -18.05
CA ALA A 222 -22.17 2.66 -17.84
C ALA A 222 -23.43 3.45 -18.24
N GLY A 223 -23.30 4.74 -18.58
CA GLY A 223 -24.37 5.55 -19.18
C GLY A 223 -24.37 5.61 -20.72
N LEU A 224 -23.36 5.06 -21.41
CA LEU A 224 -23.23 5.13 -22.87
C LEU A 224 -22.96 3.73 -23.44
N CYS A 225 -23.98 3.15 -24.07
CA CYS A 225 -23.93 1.85 -24.72
C CYS A 225 -22.82 1.79 -25.77
N TRP A 226 -21.67 1.19 -25.45
CA TRP A 226 -20.52 1.09 -26.35
C TRP A 226 -19.87 -0.30 -26.27
N ASN A 227 -20.56 -1.32 -26.79
CA ASN A 227 -20.05 -2.69 -26.85
C ASN A 227 -19.35 -2.97 -28.20
N GLY A 228 -18.07 -3.35 -28.15
CA GLY A 228 -17.31 -3.88 -29.31
C GLY A 228 -15.88 -3.37 -29.44
N ARG A 229 -15.65 -2.05 -29.34
CA ARG A 229 -14.30 -1.45 -29.49
C ARG A 229 -13.44 -1.50 -28.22
N PHE A 230 -14.07 -1.73 -27.06
CA PHE A 230 -13.36 -1.78 -25.77
C PHE A 230 -12.53 -3.06 -25.62
N GLU A 231 -13.06 -4.23 -26.04
CA GLU A 231 -12.31 -5.49 -25.96
C GLU A 231 -11.05 -5.47 -26.84
N SER A 232 -11.16 -4.92 -28.05
CA SER A 232 -10.01 -4.79 -28.96
C SER A 232 -8.95 -3.83 -28.43
N LEU A 233 -9.35 -2.68 -27.85
CA LEU A 233 -8.41 -1.76 -27.21
C LEU A 233 -7.74 -2.38 -25.96
N MET A 234 -8.48 -3.17 -25.18
CA MET A 234 -7.94 -3.88 -24.02
C MET A 234 -7.00 -5.01 -24.42
N HIS A 235 -7.22 -5.67 -25.56
CA HIS A 235 -6.30 -6.66 -26.12
C HIS A 235 -4.99 -6.02 -26.58
N VAL A 236 -5.08 -4.88 -27.28
CA VAL A 236 -3.91 -4.10 -27.72
C VAL A 236 -3.13 -3.53 -26.53
N LEU A 237 -3.82 -3.05 -25.48
CA LEU A 237 -3.17 -2.59 -24.26
C LEU A 237 -2.51 -3.74 -23.47
N ASN A 238 -3.06 -4.97 -23.53
CA ASN A 238 -2.41 -6.14 -22.94
C ASN A 238 -1.14 -6.55 -23.70
N GLU A 239 -1.12 -6.45 -25.03
CA GLU A 239 0.05 -6.80 -25.85
C GLU A 239 1.17 -5.76 -25.78
N ILE A 240 0.84 -4.48 -25.63
CA ILE A 240 1.83 -3.39 -25.45
C ILE A 240 2.41 -3.38 -24.03
N CYS A 241 1.74 -4.04 -23.07
CA CYS A 241 2.11 -4.06 -21.66
C CYS A 241 2.66 -5.41 -21.17
N LEU A 242 3.35 -6.17 -22.04
CA LEU A 242 4.30 -7.24 -21.69
C LEU A 242 5.74 -6.76 -21.88
#